data_AF-A0A0F4JGJ4-F1
#
_entry.id   AF-A0A0F4JGJ4-F1
#
_cell.length_a   1.000
_cell.length_b   1.000
_cell.length_c   1.000
_cell.angle_alpha   90.00
_cell.angle_beta   90.00
_cell.angle_gamma   90.00
#
_symmetry.space_group_name_H-M   'P 1'
#
loop_
_entity.id
_entity.type
_entity.pdbx_description
1 polymer ?
#
loop_
_entity_poly.entity_id
_entity_poly.type
_entity_poly.pdbx_seq_one_letter_code
_entity_poly.pdbx_strand_id
1 'polypeptide(L)' 'YGARLTAVRTDITRCPATTRRYGVTGAPTVVLLRAGEAVATRSGPVTAAELRALLAEAGV' A
#
# COMPACT_ATOMS: atom_id res chain seq x y z
N TYR A 1 -0.61 12.60 9.48
CA TYR A 1 -1.02 12.28 8.11
C TYR A 1 -2.26 13.10 7.73
N GLY A 2 -2.13 14.43 7.58
CA GLY A 2 -3.26 15.31 7.24
C GLY A 2 -3.75 15.12 5.79
N ALA A 3 -4.18 16.19 5.12
CA ALA A 3 -4.72 16.20 3.75
C ALA A 3 -3.80 15.65 2.61
N ARG A 4 -2.68 15.00 2.93
CA ARG A 4 -1.69 14.49 1.97
C ARG A 4 -1.79 12.98 1.71
N LEU A 5 -2.40 12.20 2.61
CA LEU A 5 -2.45 10.75 2.48
C LEU A 5 -3.75 10.17 3.05
N THR A 6 -4.35 9.25 2.31
CA THR A 6 -5.49 8.43 2.77
C THR A 6 -5.01 7.00 2.95
N ALA A 7 -5.20 6.43 4.14
CA ALA A 7 -4.88 5.04 4.41
C ALA A 7 -6.18 4.21 4.41
N VAL A 8 -6.17 3.10 3.68
CA VAL A 8 -7.27 2.14 3.64
C VAL A 8 -6.72 0.76 3.97
N ARG A 9 -7.42 0.01 4.83
CA ARG A 9 -7.13 -1.40 5.10
C ARG A 9 -8.08 -2.27 4.30
N THR A 10 -7.52 -3.16 3.49
CA THR A 10 -8.29 -4.11 2.68
C THR A 10 -8.14 -5.52 3.24
N ASP A 11 -9.27 -6.19 3.47
CA ASP A 11 -9.27 -7.62 3.77
C ASP A 11 -9.17 -8.41 2.46
N ILE A 12 -8.07 -9.14 2.29
CA ILE A 12 -7.76 -9.86 1.04
C ILE A 12 -8.76 -10.99 0.74
N THR A 13 -9.44 -11.52 1.76
CA THR A 13 -10.43 -12.60 1.60
C THR A 13 -11.76 -12.07 1.09
N ARG A 14 -12.10 -10.83 1.47
CA ARG A 14 -13.36 -10.16 1.06
C ARG A 14 -13.21 -9.36 -0.23
N CYS A 15 -12.00 -8.94 -0.57
CA CYS A 15 -11.73 -8.08 -1.73
C CYS A 15 -10.72 -8.71 -2.71
N PRO A 16 -10.97 -9.91 -3.26
CA PRO A 16 -10.04 -10.60 -4.14
C PRO A 16 -9.82 -9.88 -5.49
N ALA A 17 -10.75 -9.03 -5.93
CA ALA A 17 -10.57 -8.22 -7.13
C ALA A 17 -9.46 -7.16 -6.93
N THR A 18 -9.43 -6.52 -5.75
CA THR A 18 -8.43 -5.50 -5.42
C THR A 18 -7.03 -6.10 -5.30
N THR A 19 -6.92 -7.30 -4.71
CA THR A 19 -5.62 -7.98 -4.60
C THR A 19 -5.07 -8.35 -5.97
N ARG A 20 -5.91 -8.86 -6.87
CA ARG A 20 -5.54 -9.13 -8.27
C ARG A 20 -5.14 -7.85 -9.01
N ARG A 21 -5.93 -6.78 -8.89
CA ARG A 21 -5.65 -5.49 -9.55
C ARG A 21 -4.27 -4.94 -9.23
N TYR A 22 -3.82 -5.08 -7.98
CA TYR A 22 -2.54 -4.54 -7.52
C TYR A 22 -1.45 -5.60 -7.32
N GLY A 23 -1.64 -6.81 -7.84
CA GLY A 23 -0.64 -7.89 -7.77
C GLY A 23 -0.30 -8.36 -6.34
N VAL A 24 -1.20 -8.18 -5.37
CA VAL A 24 -1.00 -8.61 -3.98
C VAL A 24 -1.21 -10.12 -3.89
N THR A 25 -0.13 -10.87 -3.63
CA THR A 25 -0.14 -12.34 -3.52
C THR A 25 -0.28 -12.86 -2.08
N GLY A 26 -0.10 -12.00 -1.09
CA GLY A 26 -0.17 -12.36 0.32
C GLY A 26 -0.33 -11.16 1.24
N ALA A 27 -0.79 -11.42 2.46
CA ALA A 27 -0.88 -10.42 3.52
C ALA A 27 0.18 -10.66 4.61
N PRO A 28 0.63 -9.60 5.30
CA PRO A 28 0.34 -8.19 5.02
C PRO A 28 1.13 -7.66 3.81
N THR A 29 0.55 -6.73 3.05
CA THR A 29 1.22 -6.00 1.97
C THR A 29 0.72 -4.56 1.96
N VAL A 30 1.63 -3.60 1.83
CA VAL A 30 1.34 -2.18 1.66
C VAL A 30 1.50 -1.82 0.19
N VAL A 31 0.47 -1.21 -0.40
CA VAL A 31 0.52 -0.66 -1.76
C VAL A 31 0.28 0.83 -1.67
N LEU A 32 1.20 1.62 -2.20
CA LEU A 32 1.05 3.06 -2.32
C LEU A 32 0.43 3.39 -3.68
N LEU A 33 -0.67 4.13 -3.65
CA LEU A 33 -1.41 4.52 -4.84
C LEU A 33 -1.26 6.02 -5.11
N ARG A 34 -1.10 6.39 -6.39
CA ARG A 34 -1.19 7.78 -6.86
C ARG A 34 -2.08 7.80 -8.11
N ALA A 35 -3.13 8.61 -8.09
CA ALA A 35 -4.12 8.69 -9.16
C ALA A 35 -4.72 7.31 -9.58
N GLY A 36 -4.86 6.38 -8.63
CA GLY A 36 -5.41 5.03 -8.87
C GLY A 36 -4.39 3.96 -9.25
N GLU A 37 -3.15 4.36 -9.56
CA GLU A 37 -2.06 3.48 -9.97
C GLU A 37 -1.10 3.16 -8.82
N ALA A 38 -0.58 1.92 -8.81
CA ALA A 38 0.42 1.51 -7.82
C ALA A 38 1.80 2.08 -8.16
N VAL A 39 2.32 2.93 -7.27
CA VAL A 39 3.63 3.57 -7.43
C VAL A 39 4.72 2.94 -6.55
N ALA A 40 4.33 2.24 -5.49
CA ALA A 40 5.24 1.45 -4.66
C ALA A 40 4.50 0.30 -3.98
N THR A 41 5.21 -0.79 -3.70
CA THR A 41 4.66 -1.95 -2.98
C THR A 41 5.69 -2.51 -2.00
N ARG A 42 5.22 -2.97 -0.84
CA ARG A 42 6.06 -3.68 0.13
C ARG A 42 5.28 -4.82 0.76
N SER A 43 5.73 -6.04 0.52
CA SER A 43 5.19 -7.26 1.12
C SER A 43 5.80 -7.53 2.48
N GLY A 44 5.01 -8.16 3.36
CA GLY A 44 5.41 -8.53 4.71
C GLY A 44 5.12 -7.44 5.75
N PRO A 45 5.37 -7.72 7.04
CA PRO A 45 5.23 -6.74 8.11
C PRO A 45 6.13 -5.52 7.84
N VAL A 46 5.58 -4.32 8.04
CA VAL A 46 6.29 -3.06 7.80
C VAL A 46 6.31 -2.24 9.09
N THR A 47 7.49 -1.81 9.50
CA THR A 47 7.66 -0.87 10.62
C THR A 47 7.29 0.56 10.21
N ALA A 48 7.05 1.42 11.19
CA ALA A 48 6.77 2.83 10.90
C ALA A 48 7.96 3.55 10.23
N ALA A 49 9.21 3.09 10.43
CA ALA A 49 10.37 3.65 9.77
C ALA A 49 10.40 3.27 8.28
N GLU A 50 10.16 2.01 7.98
CA GLU A 50 10.11 1.50 6.60
C GLU A 50 8.94 2.07 5.81
N LEU A 51 7.78 2.29 6.46
CA LEU A 51 6.66 2.97 5.82
C LEU A 51 7.03 4.42 5.44
N ARG A 52 7.76 5.13 6.29
CA ARG A 52 8.22 6.49 5.97
C ARG A 52 9.24 6.50 4.83
N ALA A 53 10.14 5.52 4.80
CA ALA A 53 11.09 5.36 3.70
C ALA A 53 10.36 5.14 2.36
N LEU A 54 9.35 4.25 2.34
CA LEU A 54 8.51 4.00 1.16
C LEU A 54 7.83 5.28 0.64
N LEU A 55 7.32 6.13 1.55
CA LEU A 55 6.68 7.40 1.18
C LEU A 55 7.68 8.42 0.64
N ALA A 56 8.87 8.51 1.26
CA ALA A 56 9.93 9.40 0.81
C ALA A 56 10.46 9.02 -0.57
N GLU A 57 10.69 7.73 -0.84
CA GLU A 57 11.09 7.21 -2.15
C GLU A 57 10.07 7.53 -3.25
N ALA A 58 8.79 7.53 -2.91
CA ALA A 58 7.68 7.85 -3.83
C ALA A 58 7.36 9.35 -3.94
N GLY A 59 8.11 10.22 -3.25
CA GLY A 59 7.95 11.68 -3.29
C GLY A 59 6.59 12.16 -2.76
N VAL A 60 6.10 11.59 -1.65
CA VAL A 60 4.85 11.97 -0.96
C VAL A 60 5.12 12.60 0.40
#